data_AF-A0A382HQ91-F1
#
_entry.id   AF-A0A382HQ91-F1
#
_cell.length_a   1.000
_cell.length_b   1.000
_cell.length_c   1.000
_cell.angle_alpha   90.00
_cell.angle_beta   90.00
_cell.angle_gamma   90.00
#
_symmetry.space_group_name_H-M   'P 1'
#
loop_
_entity.id
_entity.type
_entity.pdbx_description
1 polymer ?
#
loop_
_entity_poly.entity_id
_entity_poly.type
_entity_poly.pdbx_seq_one_letter_code
_entity_poly.pdbx_strand_id
1 'polypeptide(L)'
;PYVNLVRGMNVGEALTALQFMQSPIAARVAKTVKSAASNAENELMARTEDLKITEIFANEGPRLKRFRARARGRVGKINRRSSHITVVVDEEDL
;
A
#
# COMPACT_ATOMS: atom_id res chain seq x y z
N PRO A 1 -5.17 3.38 7.50
CA PRO A 1 -4.66 4.75 7.74
C PRO A 1 -3.68 5.23 6.67
N TYR A 2 -2.50 4.61 6.51
CA TYR A 2 -1.47 5.07 5.57
C TYR A 2 -1.93 5.11 4.11
N VAL A 3 -2.72 4.12 3.68
CA VAL A 3 -3.31 4.08 2.33
C VAL A 3 -4.26 5.26 2.10
N ASN A 4 -5.08 5.62 3.09
CA ASN A 4 -6.03 6.72 2.96
C ASN A 4 -5.35 8.10 3.01
N LEU A 5 -4.17 8.18 3.64
CA LEU A 5 -3.43 9.44 3.75
C LEU A 5 -2.96 9.93 2.38
N VAL A 6 -2.48 9.02 1.54
CA VAL A 6 -1.88 9.36 0.23
C VAL A 6 -2.87 9.34 -0.93
N ARG A 7 -4.16 9.12 -0.65
CA ARG A 7 -5.20 9.11 -1.68
C ARG A 7 -5.41 10.52 -2.22
N GLY A 8 -5.36 10.68 -3.54
CA GLY A 8 -5.56 11.97 -4.20
C GLY A 8 -4.35 12.90 -4.17
N MET A 9 -3.25 12.50 -3.54
CA MET A 9 -1.99 13.26 -3.58
C MET A 9 -1.24 13.01 -4.89
N ASN A 10 -0.41 13.97 -5.28
CA ASN A 10 0.58 13.76 -6.33
C ASN A 10 1.58 12.66 -5.88
N VAL A 11 2.06 11.85 -6.82
CA VAL A 11 2.99 10.74 -6.54
C VAL A 11 4.26 11.24 -5.83
N GLY A 12 4.81 12.38 -6.24
CA GLY A 12 6.02 12.94 -5.63
C GLY A 12 5.82 13.26 -4.15
N GLU A 13 4.76 14.01 -3.84
CA GLU A 13 4.39 14.37 -2.46
C GLU A 13 4.08 13.12 -1.62
N ALA A 14 3.35 12.16 -2.18
CA ALA A 14 3.02 10.91 -1.51
C ALA A 14 4.29 10.12 -1.14
N LEU A 15 5.27 10.02 -2.03
CA LEU A 15 6.54 9.33 -1.75
C LEU A 15 7.33 10.01 -0.63
N THR A 16 7.41 11.35 -0.64
CA THR A 16 8.05 12.11 0.43
C THR A 16 7.34 11.90 1.77
N ALA A 17 6.01 12.00 1.80
CA ALA A 17 5.23 11.78 3.01
C ALA A 17 5.42 10.35 3.57
N LEU A 18 5.43 9.33 2.70
CA LEU A 18 5.64 7.94 3.11
C LEU A 18 7.06 7.66 3.59
N GLN A 19 8.07 8.36 3.06
CA GLN A 19 9.48 8.16 3.42
C GLN A 19 9.78 8.59 4.87
N PHE A 20 9.17 9.68 5.34
CA PHE A 20 9.40 10.20 6.69
C PHE A 20 8.57 9.51 7.78
N MET A 21 7.68 8.59 7.42
CA MET A 21 6.87 7.86 8.39
C MET A 21 7.64 6.71 9.05
N GLN A 22 7.53 6.61 10.39
CA GLN A 22 8.25 5.62 11.20
C GLN A 22 7.74 4.18 11.06
N SER A 23 6.61 3.96 10.38
CA SER A 23 5.96 2.64 10.31
C SER A 23 6.53 1.79 9.18
N PRO A 24 6.83 0.49 9.40
CA PRO A 24 7.27 -0.41 8.33
C PRO A 24 6.22 -0.62 7.24
N ILE A 25 4.94 -0.31 7.53
CA ILE A 25 3.86 -0.35 6.55
C ILE A 25 4.04 0.76 5.52
N ALA A 26 4.50 1.95 5.93
CA ALA A 26 4.72 3.08 5.03
C ALA A 26 5.76 2.73 3.96
N ALA A 27 6.87 2.06 4.35
CA ALA A 27 7.87 1.58 3.41
C ALA A 27 7.32 0.58 2.38
N ARG A 28 6.37 -0.28 2.78
CA ARG A 28 5.71 -1.21 1.85
C ARG A 28 4.80 -0.48 0.87
N VAL A 29 4.02 0.48 1.34
CA VAL A 29 3.14 1.31 0.49
C VAL A 29 3.99 2.15 -0.48
N ALA A 30 5.07 2.77 -0.01
CA ALA A 30 5.98 3.56 -0.84
C ALA A 30 6.58 2.72 -1.97
N LYS A 31 6.95 1.47 -1.68
CA LYS A 31 7.44 0.55 -2.71
C LYS A 31 6.38 0.28 -3.79
N THR A 32 5.12 0.09 -3.41
CA THR A 32 4.03 -0.14 -4.37
C THR A 32 3.75 1.11 -5.21
N VAL A 33 3.69 2.29 -4.60
CA VAL A 33 3.50 3.57 -5.31
C VAL A 33 4.66 3.83 -6.28
N LYS A 34 5.91 3.63 -5.83
CA LYS A 34 7.09 3.77 -6.70
C LYS A 34 7.05 2.80 -7.89
N SER A 35 6.61 1.56 -7.66
CA SER A 35 6.46 0.59 -8.73
C SER A 35 5.38 1.00 -9.74
N ALA A 36 4.25 1.56 -9.27
CA ALA A 36 3.18 2.03 -10.13
C ALA A 36 3.65 3.19 -11.01
N ALA A 37 4.37 4.16 -10.42
CA ALA A 37 4.94 5.29 -11.16
C ALA A 37 5.95 4.83 -12.22
N SER A 38 6.89 3.92 -11.88
CA SER A 38 7.84 3.40 -12.86
C SER A 38 7.16 2.60 -13.98
N ASN A 39 6.04 1.93 -13.72
CA ASN A 39 5.27 1.27 -14.77
C ASN A 39 4.60 2.30 -15.69
N ALA A 40 4.01 3.36 -15.14
CA ALA A 40 3.42 4.44 -15.91
C ALA A 40 4.46 5.16 -16.77
N GLU A 41 5.67 5.45 -16.24
CA GLU A 41 6.77 6.04 -17.01
C GLU A 41 7.18 5.17 -18.20
N ASN A 42 7.28 3.85 -18.01
CA ASN A 42 7.74 2.93 -19.05
C ASN A 42 6.68 2.65 -20.12
N GLU A 43 5.42 2.52 -19.73
CA GLU A 43 4.34 2.11 -20.65
C GLU A 43 3.63 3.31 -21.29
N LEU A 44 3.43 4.41 -20.56
CA LEU A 44 2.69 5.59 -21.02
C LEU A 44 3.62 6.76 -21.39
N MET A 45 4.94 6.65 -21.18
CA MET A 45 5.90 7.75 -21.32
C MET A 45 5.52 9.00 -20.49
N ALA A 46 4.71 8.80 -19.45
CA ALA A 46 4.29 9.83 -18.51
C ALA A 46 5.48 10.30 -17.67
N ARG A 47 5.45 11.55 -17.21
CA ARG A 47 6.44 12.03 -16.22
C ARG A 47 5.90 11.80 -14.82
N THR A 48 6.75 11.32 -13.89
CA THR A 48 6.35 11.10 -12.49
C THR A 48 5.75 12.35 -11.81
N GLU A 49 6.17 13.54 -12.23
CA GLU A 49 5.68 14.83 -11.71
C GLU A 49 4.21 15.10 -12.05
N ASP A 50 3.74 14.57 -13.17
CA ASP A 50 2.38 14.78 -13.69
C ASP A 50 1.40 13.68 -13.22
N LEU A 51 1.91 12.67 -12.48
CA LEU A 51 1.12 11.53 -12.00
C LEU A 51 0.48 11.79 -10.65
N LYS A 52 -0.80 11.44 -10.56
CA LYS A 52 -1.62 11.53 -9.34
C LYS A 52 -2.12 10.16 -8.92
N ILE A 53 -2.28 9.95 -7.61
CA ILE A 53 -2.87 8.73 -7.06
C ILE A 53 -4.40 8.88 -7.08
N THR A 54 -5.03 8.39 -8.14
CA THR A 54 -6.50 8.42 -8.32
C THR A 54 -7.18 7.52 -7.30
N GLU A 55 -6.76 6.27 -7.21
CA GLU A 55 -7.32 5.30 -6.27
C GLU A 55 -6.25 4.50 -5.56
N ILE A 56 -6.47 4.29 -4.26
CA ILE A 56 -5.62 3.41 -3.47
C ILE A 56 -6.44 2.75 -2.37
N PHE A 57 -6.36 1.42 -2.31
CA PHE A 57 -7.07 0.62 -1.32
C PHE A 57 -6.31 -0.67 -0.96
N ALA A 58 -6.65 -1.22 0.21
CA ALA A 58 -6.08 -2.45 0.71
C ALA A 58 -7.20 -3.45 1.00
N ASN A 59 -7.28 -4.50 0.18
CA ASN A 59 -8.24 -5.58 0.33
C ASN A 59 -7.67 -6.70 1.20
N GLU A 60 -8.57 -7.50 1.78
CA GLU A 60 -8.17 -8.66 2.57
C GLU A 60 -7.59 -9.76 1.69
N GLY A 61 -6.42 -10.27 2.09
CA GLY A 61 -5.79 -11.44 1.50
C GLY A 61 -6.06 -12.74 2.29
N PRO A 62 -5.47 -13.86 1.87
CA PRO A 62 -5.64 -15.14 2.55
C PRO A 62 -5.17 -15.09 4.01
N ARG A 63 -5.98 -15.67 4.89
CA ARG A 63 -5.69 -15.76 6.34
C ARG A 63 -5.02 -17.08 6.66
N LEU A 64 -3.79 -17.05 7.17
CA LEU A 64 -3.12 -18.24 7.68
C LEU A 64 -3.59 -18.54 9.11
N LYS A 65 -4.18 -19.73 9.30
CA LYS A 65 -4.60 -20.23 10.60
C LYS A 65 -3.40 -20.82 11.36
N ARG A 66 -3.20 -20.40 12.59
CA ARG A 66 -2.22 -20.92 13.54
C ARG A 66 -2.90 -21.13 14.88
N PHE A 67 -2.32 -21.98 15.72
CA PHE A 67 -2.80 -22.17 17.08
C PHE A 67 -1.73 -21.72 18.08
N ARG A 68 -2.19 -21.37 19.28
CA ARG A 68 -1.33 -21.11 20.43
C ARG A 68 -1.91 -21.86 21.62
N ALA A 69 -1.09 -22.68 22.27
CA ALA A 69 -1.46 -23.39 23.48
C ALA A 69 -1.85 -22.39 24.58
N ARG A 70 -2.88 -22.73 25.36
CA ARG A 70 -3.38 -21.95 26.50
C ARG A 70 -3.51 -22.87 27.72
N ALA A 71 -3.67 -22.28 28.90
CA ALA A 71 -3.80 -23.01 30.16
C ALA A 71 -4.95 -24.03 30.12
N ARG A 72 -4.81 -25.10 30.93
CA ARG A 72 -5.81 -26.18 31.09
C ARG A 72 -6.18 -26.89 29.77
N GLY A 73 -5.19 -27.20 28.93
CA GLY A 73 -5.39 -27.95 27.68
C GLY A 73 -6.17 -27.21 26.59
N ARG A 74 -6.40 -25.90 26.74
CA ARG A 74 -7.16 -25.09 25.77
C ARG A 74 -6.29 -24.66 24.60
N VAL A 75 -6.90 -24.45 23.44
CA VAL A 75 -6.23 -23.97 22.22
C VAL A 75 -6.82 -22.63 21.79
N GLY A 76 -5.97 -21.61 21.70
CA GLY A 76 -6.33 -20.31 21.14
C GLY A 76 -6.04 -20.25 19.64
N LYS A 77 -6.92 -19.61 18.87
CA LYS A 77 -6.75 -19.39 17.43
C LYS A 77 -5.97 -18.09 17.18
N ILE A 78 -4.95 -18.16 16.31
CA ILE A 78 -4.22 -17.01 15.79
C ILE A 78 -4.45 -16.98 14.28
N ASN A 79 -4.97 -15.85 13.78
CA ASN A 79 -5.07 -15.61 12.34
C ASN A 79 -3.97 -14.64 11.93
N ARG A 80 -2.99 -15.10 11.14
CA ARG A 80 -2.04 -14.20 10.48
C ARG A 80 -2.72 -13.66 9.23
N ARG A 81 -3.10 -12.38 9.27
CA ARG A 81 -3.80 -11.70 8.17
C ARG A 81 -2.80 -11.19 7.14
N SER A 82 -3.19 -11.23 5.88
CA SER A 82 -2.48 -10.61 4.77
C SER A 82 -3.43 -9.64 4.05
N SER A 83 -2.88 -8.80 3.18
CA SER A 83 -3.64 -7.81 2.42
C SER A 83 -3.10 -7.67 1.00
N HIS A 84 -3.97 -7.42 0.06
CA HIS A 84 -3.63 -6.99 -1.30
C HIS A 84 -3.74 -5.47 -1.38
N ILE A 85 -2.68 -4.80 -1.81
CA ILE A 85 -2.65 -3.35 -1.98
C ILE A 85 -2.74 -3.07 -3.47
N THR A 86 -3.73 -2.28 -3.87
CA THR A 86 -3.91 -1.82 -5.24
C THR A 86 -3.70 -0.31 -5.26
N VAL A 87 -2.89 0.15 -6.20
CA VAL A 87 -2.61 1.57 -6.48
C VAL A 87 -2.95 1.81 -7.94
N VAL A 88 -3.75 2.83 -8.18
CA VAL A 88 -4.05 3.35 -9.51
C VAL A 88 -3.45 4.75 -9.57
N VAL A 89 -2.59 4.95 -10.57
CA VAL A 89 -2.02 6.25 -10.90
C VAL A 89 -2.55 6.68 -12.26
N ASP A 90 -2.82 7.96 -12.40
CA ASP A 90 -3.29 8.55 -13.65
C ASP A 90 -2.63 9.91 -13.84
N GLU A 91 -2.60 10.38 -15.08
CA GLU A 91 -2.20 11.76 -15.36
C GLU A 91 -3.28 12.72 -14.83
N GLU A 92 -2.87 13.86 -14.30
CA GLU A 92 -3.83 14.89 -13.89
C GLU A 92 -4.43 15.55 -15.14
N ASP A 93 -5.47 14.94 -15.70
CA ASP A 93 -6.36 15.59 -16.66
C ASP A 93 -7.10 16.73 -15.93
N LEU A 94 -6.82 17.97 -16.36
CA LEU A 94 -7.56 19.18 -15.99
C LEU A 94 -9.07 19.04 -16.24
#